data_AF-A0A530ZMV9-F1
#
_entry.id   AF-A0A530ZMV9-F1
#
_cell.length_a   1.000
_cell.length_b   1.000
_cell.length_c   1.000
_cell.angle_alpha   90.00
_cell.angle_beta   90.00
_cell.angle_gamma   90.00
#
_symmetry.space_group_name_H-M   'P 1'
#
loop_
_entity.id
_entity.type
_entity.pdbx_description
1 polymer ?
#
loop_
_entity_poly.entity_id
_entity_poly.type
_entity_poly.pdbx_seq_one_letter_code
_entity_poly.pdbx_strand_id
1 'polypeptide(L)'
;FTLRGRKGKVQYRPTCHYAYHPCNDAVLSLHEMFGAAGKAQSVHHVLDENELVDGVDELGVLLYGHDKNAYWYGSQLSLAEARKLAP
;
A
#
# COMPACT_ATOMS: atom_id res chain seq x y z
N PHE A 1 -1.58 16.84 10.13
CA PHE A 1 -1.16 15.87 11.17
C PHE A 1 -0.31 16.46 12.31
N THR A 2 0.35 17.62 12.17
CA THR A 2 1.14 18.21 13.27
C THR A 2 0.32 19.23 14.06
N LEU A 3 0.23 19.06 15.38
CA LEU A 3 -0.28 20.08 16.30
C LEU A 3 0.86 21.03 16.69
N ARG A 4 0.64 22.34 16.60
CA ARG A 4 1.59 23.38 17.00
C ARG A 4 0.97 24.28 18.07
N GLY A 5 1.78 24.69 19.04
CA GLY A 5 1.38 25.64 20.09
C GLY A 5 1.53 27.11 19.66
N ARG A 6 1.21 28.03 20.58
CA ARG A 6 1.19 29.50 20.35
C ARG A 6 2.47 30.12 19.78
N LYS A 7 3.64 29.49 19.97
CA LYS A 7 4.94 29.96 19.45
C LYS A 7 5.46 29.11 18.27
N GLY A 8 4.59 28.37 17.59
CA GLY A 8 4.95 27.51 16.46
C GLY A 8 5.66 26.19 16.82
N LYS A 9 5.99 25.98 18.12
CA LYS A 9 6.58 24.73 18.64
C LYS A 9 5.63 23.55 18.38
N VAL A 10 6.16 22.46 17.85
CA VAL A 10 5.43 21.20 17.66
C VAL A 10 5.08 20.61 19.02
N GLN A 11 3.80 20.30 19.23
CA GLN A 11 3.27 19.67 20.44
C GLN A 11 2.92 18.21 20.22
N TYR A 12 2.44 17.85 19.03
CA TYR A 12 2.13 16.48 18.66
C TYR A 12 2.32 16.27 17.16
N ARG A 13 2.81 15.09 16.79
CA ARG A 13 2.98 14.65 15.41
C ARG A 13 3.00 13.12 15.40
N PRO A 14 2.04 12.43 14.76
CA PRO A 14 2.07 10.99 14.63
C PRO A 14 3.20 10.57 13.68
N THR A 15 3.75 9.39 13.91
CA THR A 15 4.52 8.66 12.90
C THR A 15 3.59 8.29 11.75
N CYS A 16 4.06 8.46 10.52
CA CYS A 16 3.33 8.06 9.32
C CYS A 16 4.35 7.56 8.30
N HIS A 17 4.19 6.33 7.84
CA HIS A 17 4.98 5.71 6.78
C HIS A 17 4.11 4.72 6.03
N TYR A 18 4.56 4.28 4.86
CA TYR A 18 3.88 3.23 4.12
C TYR A 18 4.28 1.85 4.63
N ALA A 19 3.34 0.91 4.69
CA ALA A 19 3.56 -0.49 4.98
C ALA A 19 2.91 -1.27 3.84
N TYR A 20 3.66 -1.49 2.77
CA TYR A 20 3.14 -1.97 1.50
C TYR A 20 3.48 -3.44 1.29
N HIS A 21 2.45 -4.25 1.05
CA HIS A 21 2.57 -5.61 0.53
C HIS A 21 1.98 -5.62 -0.88
N PRO A 22 2.81 -5.64 -1.94
CA PRO A 22 2.31 -5.68 -3.31
C PRO A 22 1.76 -7.06 -3.67
N CYS A 23 1.28 -7.24 -4.91
CA CYS A 23 0.94 -8.57 -5.43
C CYS A 23 2.17 -9.50 -5.43
N ASN A 24 1.92 -10.81 -5.44
CA ASN A 24 2.99 -11.81 -5.33
C ASN A 24 4.05 -11.66 -6.44
N ASP A 25 3.66 -11.35 -7.67
CA ASP A 25 4.60 -11.16 -8.78
C ASP A 25 5.51 -9.95 -8.58
N ALA A 26 4.98 -8.88 -7.98
CA ALA A 26 5.79 -7.72 -7.60
C ALA A 26 6.70 -8.03 -6.39
N VAL A 27 6.27 -8.87 -5.45
CA VAL A 27 7.17 -9.39 -4.38
C VAL A 27 8.33 -10.17 -4.99
N LEU A 28 8.07 -11.06 -5.94
CA LEU A 28 9.11 -11.80 -6.66
C LEU A 28 10.01 -10.87 -7.47
N SER A 29 9.43 -9.88 -8.14
CA SER A 29 10.18 -8.88 -8.90
C SER A 29 11.15 -8.09 -8.00
N LEU A 30 10.71 -7.70 -6.79
CA LEU A 30 11.60 -7.04 -5.82
C LEU A 30 12.69 -7.99 -5.32
N HIS A 31 12.34 -9.26 -5.05
CA HIS A 31 13.31 -10.26 -4.63
C HIS A 31 14.40 -10.49 -5.69
N GLU A 32 14.01 -10.61 -6.95
CA GLU A 32 14.95 -10.74 -8.08
C GLU A 32 15.84 -9.51 -8.21
N MET A 33 15.27 -8.30 -8.18
CA MET A 33 16.04 -7.05 -8.29
C MET A 33 17.08 -6.91 -7.17
N PHE A 34 16.69 -7.15 -5.91
CA PHE A 34 17.63 -7.07 -4.80
C PHE A 34 18.63 -8.23 -4.80
N GLY A 35 18.24 -9.42 -5.26
CA GLY A 35 19.14 -10.55 -5.52
C GLY A 35 20.17 -10.23 -6.61
N ALA A 36 19.82 -9.39 -7.57
CA ALA A 36 20.71 -8.87 -8.62
C ALA A 36 21.49 -7.61 -8.20
N ALA A 37 21.78 -7.45 -6.91
CA ALA A 37 22.51 -6.30 -6.34
C ALA A 37 21.83 -4.94 -6.64
N GLY A 38 20.50 -4.92 -6.68
CA GLY A 38 19.71 -3.71 -6.96
C GLY A 38 19.66 -3.35 -8.44
N LYS A 39 20.09 -4.23 -9.34
CA LYS A 39 19.92 -4.04 -10.78
C LYS A 39 18.48 -4.37 -11.17
N ALA A 40 17.77 -3.39 -11.73
CA ALA A 40 16.44 -3.59 -12.28
C ALA A 40 16.45 -4.59 -13.45
N GLN A 41 15.36 -5.33 -13.60
CA GLN A 41 15.09 -6.20 -14.73
C GLN A 41 15.09 -5.40 -16.04
N SER A 42 15.49 -6.03 -17.15
CA SER A 42 15.49 -5.37 -18.46
C SER A 42 14.09 -5.18 -19.06
N VAL A 43 13.10 -5.92 -18.54
CA VAL A 43 11.70 -5.86 -18.98
C VAL A 43 10.83 -5.66 -17.74
N HIS A 44 9.88 -4.74 -17.86
CA HIS A 44 8.82 -4.54 -16.88
C HIS A 44 7.48 -4.75 -17.59
N HIS A 45 6.58 -5.46 -16.91
CA HIS A 45 5.24 -5.75 -17.41
C HIS A 45 4.23 -5.39 -16.33
N VAL A 46 3.20 -4.65 -16.72
CA VAL A 46 2.06 -4.35 -15.84
C VAL A 46 0.97 -5.32 -16.24
N LEU A 47 0.48 -6.10 -15.27
CA LEU A 47 -0.58 -7.07 -15.51
C LEU A 47 -1.80 -6.37 -16.10
N ASP A 48 -2.25 -6.86 -17.25
CA ASP A 48 -3.44 -6.39 -17.92
C ASP A 48 -4.71 -7.01 -17.33
N GLU A 49 -5.87 -6.55 -17.81
CA GLU A 49 -7.15 -7.04 -17.30
C GLU A 49 -7.33 -8.55 -17.53
N ASN A 50 -6.85 -9.11 -18.64
CA ASN A 50 -7.08 -10.52 -18.98
C ASN A 50 -6.11 -11.45 -18.27
N GLU A 51 -4.96 -10.94 -17.85
CA GLU A 51 -3.96 -11.65 -17.05
C GLU A 51 -4.37 -11.78 -15.58
N LEU A 52 -5.15 -10.81 -15.07
CA LEU A 52 -5.69 -10.86 -13.71
C LEU A 52 -6.82 -11.89 -13.60
N VAL A 53 -6.55 -12.99 -12.90
CA VAL A 53 -7.51 -14.09 -12.70
C VAL A 53 -8.47 -13.78 -11.54
N ASP A 54 -7.94 -13.31 -10.41
CA ASP A 54 -8.69 -12.96 -9.20
C ASP A 54 -7.93 -11.92 -8.36
N GLY A 55 -8.42 -11.64 -7.15
CA GLY A 55 -7.75 -10.81 -6.15
C GLY A 55 -8.50 -9.56 -5.71
N VAL A 56 -7.92 -8.90 -4.72
CA VAL A 56 -8.42 -7.68 -4.07
C VAL A 56 -7.23 -6.75 -3.83
N ASP A 57 -7.44 -5.45 -4.00
CA ASP A 57 -6.52 -4.44 -3.46
C ASP A 57 -7.12 -3.88 -2.15
N GLU A 58 -6.53 -4.29 -1.03
CA GLU A 58 -6.89 -3.80 0.31
C GLU A 58 -6.02 -2.60 0.70
N LEU A 59 -6.54 -1.40 0.41
CA LEU A 59 -5.85 -0.15 0.64
C LEU A 59 -6.56 0.68 1.72
N GLY A 60 -5.84 0.94 2.82
CA GLY A 60 -6.38 1.68 3.96
C GLY A 60 -5.33 2.38 4.80
N VAL A 61 -5.81 2.99 5.88
CA VAL A 61 -4.98 3.62 6.92
C VAL A 61 -5.10 2.82 8.22
N LEU A 62 -3.97 2.55 8.86
CA LEU A 62 -3.90 1.92 10.18
C LEU A 62 -3.53 2.97 11.22
N LEU A 63 -4.52 3.40 12.01
CA LEU A 63 -4.28 4.25 13.17
C LEU A 63 -3.97 3.37 14.38
N TYR A 64 -2.96 3.70 15.16
CA TYR A 64 -2.54 2.90 16.32
C TYR A 64 -2.12 3.78 17.51
N GLY A 65 -2.14 3.19 18.71
CA GLY A 65 -1.73 3.82 19.97
C GLY A 65 -2.85 4.47 20.79
N HIS A 66 -4.12 4.26 20.41
CA HIS A 66 -5.29 4.67 21.20
C HIS A 66 -5.73 3.57 22.18
N ASP A 67 -6.67 3.85 23.09
CA ASP A 67 -7.14 2.89 24.13
C ASP A 67 -7.72 1.59 23.55
N LYS A 68 -8.23 1.64 22.31
CA LYS A 68 -8.66 0.46 21.54
C LYS A 68 -7.55 -0.19 20.69
N ASN A 69 -6.28 0.05 21.02
CA ASN A 69 -5.07 -0.40 20.32
C ASN A 69 -4.90 0.16 18.90
N ALA A 70 -5.59 -0.43 17.92
CA ALA A 70 -5.45 -0.10 16.50
C ALA A 70 -6.78 -0.15 15.75
N TYR A 71 -6.89 0.64 14.69
CA TYR A 71 -8.06 0.74 13.84
C TYR A 71 -7.65 0.85 12.38
N TRP A 72 -8.04 -0.15 11.57
CA TRP A 72 -7.85 -0.14 10.13
C TRP A 72 -9.14 0.36 9.45
N TYR A 73 -8.97 1.27 8.50
CA TYR A 73 -10.07 1.79 7.70
C TYR A 73 -9.62 1.99 6.25
N GLY A 74 -10.33 1.39 5.30
CA GLY A 74 -9.91 1.37 3.91
C GLY A 74 -10.88 0.69 2.97
N SER A 75 -10.48 0.62 1.70
CA SER A 75 -11.16 -0.10 0.63
C SER A 75 -10.69 -1.55 0.57
N GLN A 76 -11.58 -2.45 0.15
CA GLN A 76 -11.28 -3.85 -0.17
C GLN A 76 -11.80 -4.17 -1.57
N LEU A 77 -11.42 -3.36 -2.57
CA LEU A 77 -11.98 -3.43 -3.92
C LEU A 77 -11.50 -4.71 -4.62
N SER A 78 -12.44 -5.59 -4.95
CA SER A 78 -12.13 -6.81 -5.70
C SER A 78 -12.02 -6.55 -7.20
N LEU A 79 -11.23 -7.37 -7.90
CA LEU A 79 -11.15 -7.35 -9.36
C LEU A 79 -12.52 -7.53 -10.02
N ALA A 80 -13.33 -8.46 -9.51
CA ALA A 80 -14.66 -8.75 -10.05
C ALA A 80 -15.63 -7.57 -9.88
N GLU A 81 -15.51 -6.81 -8.79
CA GLU A 81 -16.28 -5.59 -8.58
C GLU A 81 -15.78 -4.45 -9.47
N ALA A 82 -14.46 -4.26 -9.56
CA ALA A 82 -13.85 -3.25 -10.41
C ALA A 82 -14.31 -3.37 -11.89
N ARG A 83 -14.27 -4.59 -12.45
CA ARG A 83 -14.76 -4.88 -13.82
C ARG A 83 -16.24 -4.53 -14.02
N LYS A 84 -17.08 -4.71 -13.00
CA LYS A 84 -18.50 -4.36 -13.08
C LYS A 84 -18.73 -2.86 -13.07
N LEU A 85 -17.91 -2.12 -12.32
CA LEU A 85 -18.05 -0.67 -12.15
C LEU A 85 -17.41 0.12 -13.30
N ALA A 86 -16.34 -0.42 -13.91
CA ALA A 86 -15.62 0.18 -15.02
C ALA A 86 -15.07 -0.91 -15.97
N PRO A 87 -15.87 -1.38 -16.94
CA PRO A 87 -15.46 -2.35 -17.95
C PRO A 87 -14.60 -1.75 -19.06
#